data_AF-A0A497NXU0-F1
#
_entry.id   AF-A0A497NXU0-F1
#
_cell.length_a   1.000
_cell.length_b   1.000
_cell.length_c   1.000
_cell.angle_alpha   90.00
_cell.angle_beta   90.00
_cell.angle_gamma   90.00
#
_symmetry.space_group_name_H-M   'P 1'
#
loop_
_entity.id
_entity.type
_entity.pdbx_description
1 polymer ?
#
loop_
_entity_poly.entity_id
_entity_poly.type
_entity_poly.pdbx_seq_one_letter_code
_entity_poly.pdbx_strand_id
1 'polypeptide(L)'
;MAVKLDRRLAAIVVAALLVSSIVVILHRSPQPPYRPKRIKYIYVIFTSHIDVGYVHPMDEVEDWIKRIIDDAIDACMAYPEFKWTIENVWELESWLRKTKDPKKVELLIDLIRNGRIEVGAAWDDVYTGLLGYEDLNRLFYPGKALQKMYNISMSTAIMNDLPGYSWGLPQAMNRSGIKYFLTGINYFNDYWRSGTSIP
;
A
#
# COMPACT_ATOMS: atom_id res chain seq x y z
N MET A 1 32.62 -44.16 20.85
CA MET A 1 31.57 -45.14 21.21
C MET A 1 30.56 -45.16 20.06
N ALA A 2 30.65 -46.14 19.16
CA ALA A 2 29.77 -46.21 17.98
C ALA A 2 28.44 -46.86 18.35
N VAL A 3 27.35 -46.10 18.26
CA VAL A 3 25.99 -46.62 18.45
C VAL A 3 25.65 -47.50 17.26
N LYS A 4 25.58 -48.83 17.46
CA LYS A 4 25.04 -49.76 16.46
C LYS A 4 23.56 -49.44 16.27
N LEU A 5 23.23 -48.78 15.17
CA LEU A 5 21.84 -48.54 14.78
C LEU A 5 21.17 -49.89 14.51
N ASP A 6 20.07 -50.18 15.20
CA ASP A 6 19.29 -51.40 15.00
C ASP A 6 18.79 -51.42 13.54
N ARG A 7 19.12 -52.50 12.82
CA ARG A 7 18.72 -52.71 11.42
C ARG A 7 17.20 -52.66 11.25
N ARG A 8 16.42 -53.02 12.28
CA ARG A 8 14.96 -52.93 12.28
C ARG A 8 14.49 -51.46 12.35
N LEU A 9 15.12 -50.64 13.18
CA LEU A 9 14.81 -49.22 13.30
C LEU A 9 15.15 -48.46 12.01
N ALA A 10 16.29 -48.78 11.38
CA ALA A 10 16.67 -48.22 10.09
C ALA A 10 15.66 -48.57 8.99
N ALA A 11 15.17 -49.81 8.95
CA ALA A 11 14.17 -50.25 7.98
C ALA A 11 12.82 -49.53 8.16
N ILE A 12 12.40 -49.29 9.40
CA ILE A 12 11.15 -48.56 9.70
C ILE A 12 11.25 -47.09 9.25
N VAL A 13 12.38 -46.43 9.53
CA VAL A 13 12.61 -45.02 9.11
C VAL A 13 12.62 -44.91 7.58
N VAL A 14 13.29 -45.83 6.88
CA VAL A 14 13.30 -45.85 5.41
C VAL A 14 11.90 -46.10 4.84
N ALA A 15 11.14 -47.04 5.41
CA ALA A 15 9.77 -47.29 4.99
C ALA A 15 8.86 -46.05 5.21
N ALA A 16 9.00 -45.37 6.35
CA ALA A 16 8.23 -44.15 6.64
C ALA A 16 8.56 -43.00 5.67
N LEU A 17 9.84 -42.82 5.30
CA LEU A 17 10.28 -41.84 4.30
C LEU A 17 9.79 -42.18 2.88
N LEU A 18 9.73 -43.46 2.52
CA LEU A 18 9.20 -43.88 1.23
C LEU A 18 7.69 -43.67 1.15
N VAL A 19 6.95 -44.01 2.20
CA VAL A 19 5.49 -43.80 2.25
C VAL A 19 5.15 -42.30 2.19
N SER A 20 5.87 -41.44 2.92
CA SER A 20 5.63 -39.99 2.84
C SER A 20 5.93 -39.42 1.45
N SER A 21 6.98 -39.90 0.80
CA SER A 21 7.34 -39.50 -0.57
C SER A 21 6.28 -39.94 -1.58
N ILE A 22 5.73 -41.15 -1.44
CA ILE A 22 4.66 -41.67 -2.30
C ILE A 22 3.37 -40.87 -2.12
N VAL A 23 3.01 -40.49 -0.89
CA VAL A 23 1.83 -39.64 -0.63
C VAL A 23 1.99 -38.28 -1.31
N VAL A 24 3.18 -37.67 -1.26
CA VAL A 24 3.47 -36.40 -1.95
C VAL A 24 3.39 -36.54 -3.47
N ILE A 25 3.86 -37.66 -4.04
CA ILE A 25 3.79 -37.92 -5.48
C ILE A 25 2.34 -38.21 -5.91
N LEU A 26 1.58 -38.99 -5.14
CA LEU A 26 0.17 -39.31 -5.44
C LEU A 26 -0.76 -38.10 -5.27
N HIS A 27 -0.43 -37.15 -4.39
CA HIS A 27 -1.16 -35.87 -4.26
C HIS A 27 -0.73 -34.80 -5.26
N ARG A 28 0.28 -35.05 -6.11
CA ARG A 28 0.53 -34.20 -7.28
C ARG A 28 -0.52 -34.49 -8.35
N SER A 29 -1.71 -33.93 -8.16
CA SER A 29 -2.69 -33.82 -9.25
C SER A 29 -2.01 -33.14 -10.45
N PRO A 30 -2.05 -33.72 -11.66
CA PRO A 30 -1.54 -33.06 -12.85
C PRO A 30 -2.25 -31.72 -12.96
N GLN A 31 -1.45 -30.64 -12.93
CA GLN A 31 -2.01 -29.31 -13.10
C GLN A 31 -2.62 -29.24 -14.49
N PRO A 32 -3.88 -28.79 -14.64
CA PRO A 32 -4.48 -28.64 -15.94
C PRO A 32 -3.59 -27.73 -16.79
N PRO A 33 -3.49 -27.97 -18.11
CA PRO A 33 -2.66 -27.15 -18.99
C PRO A 33 -3.07 -25.67 -18.85
N TYR A 34 -2.08 -24.81 -18.57
CA TYR A 34 -2.29 -23.37 -18.45
C TYR A 34 -2.87 -22.83 -19.76
N ARG A 35 -4.11 -22.34 -19.71
CA ARG A 35 -4.73 -21.59 -20.81
C ARG A 35 -4.65 -20.11 -20.47
N PRO A 36 -3.90 -19.28 -21.21
CA PRO A 36 -3.86 -17.85 -20.95
C PRO A 36 -5.28 -17.29 -21.08
N LYS A 37 -5.80 -16.73 -19.98
CA LYS A 37 -7.10 -16.06 -19.99
C LYS A 37 -6.93 -14.73 -20.72
N ARG A 38 -7.90 -14.38 -21.59
CA ARG A 38 -7.92 -13.06 -22.25
C ARG A 38 -8.05 -11.96 -21.18
N ILE A 39 -7.11 -11.01 -21.17
CA ILE A 39 -7.16 -9.83 -20.31
C ILE A 39 -8.40 -9.02 -20.70
N LYS A 40 -9.27 -8.73 -19.72
CA LYS A 40 -10.51 -7.98 -19.94
C LYS A 40 -10.36 -6.48 -19.66
N TYR A 41 -9.59 -6.14 -18.62
CA TYR A 41 -9.42 -4.78 -18.14
C TYR A 41 -7.97 -4.56 -17.72
N ILE A 42 -7.45 -3.36 -17.98
CA ILE A 42 -6.20 -2.83 -17.44
C ILE A 42 -6.58 -1.52 -16.78
N TYR A 43 -6.25 -1.38 -15.50
CA TYR A 43 -6.44 -0.14 -14.75
C TYR A 43 -5.07 0.53 -14.61
N VAL A 44 -4.99 1.80 -14.99
CA VAL A 44 -3.80 2.63 -14.80
C VAL A 44 -4.12 3.64 -13.72
N ILE A 45 -3.32 3.63 -12.66
CA ILE A 45 -3.48 4.50 -11.50
C ILE A 45 -2.30 5.47 -11.52
N PHE A 46 -2.60 6.76 -11.53
CA PHE A 46 -1.59 7.80 -11.49
C PHE A 46 -1.47 8.34 -10.07
N THR A 47 -0.27 8.29 -9.52
CA THR A 47 0.10 8.80 -8.19
C THR A 47 1.55 9.27 -8.23
N SER A 48 1.96 10.07 -7.24
CA SER A 48 3.35 10.41 -7.02
C SER A 48 3.71 10.00 -5.60
N HIS A 49 4.66 9.08 -5.47
CA HIS A 49 5.24 8.76 -4.18
C HIS A 49 6.25 9.83 -3.78
N ILE A 50 6.16 10.31 -2.54
CA ILE A 50 6.98 11.41 -2.05
C ILE A 50 7.52 11.07 -0.65
N ASP A 51 8.84 10.89 -0.56
CA ASP A 51 9.51 10.58 0.70
C ASP A 51 9.67 11.83 1.58
N VAL A 52 8.78 11.94 2.56
CA VAL A 52 8.74 13.06 3.49
C VAL A 52 9.88 12.94 4.52
N GLY A 53 10.85 13.86 4.44
CA GLY A 53 11.98 13.92 5.38
C GLY A 53 13.13 12.93 5.09
N TYR A 54 13.18 12.35 3.89
CA TYR A 54 14.27 11.45 3.49
C TYR A 54 15.53 12.19 3.06
N VAL A 55 15.52 12.81 1.88
CA VAL A 55 16.68 13.51 1.29
C VAL A 55 16.61 15.03 1.36
N HIS A 56 15.42 15.60 1.57
CA HIS A 56 15.20 17.05 1.59
C HIS A 56 14.46 17.50 2.86
N PRO A 57 14.66 18.76 3.29
CA PRO A 57 13.87 19.37 4.35
C PRO A 57 12.37 19.37 4.04
N MET A 58 11.57 19.24 5.10
CA MET A 58 10.11 19.11 5.00
C MET A 58 9.45 20.30 4.28
N ASP A 59 9.93 21.51 4.54
CA ASP A 59 9.40 22.75 3.95
C ASP A 59 9.57 22.80 2.42
N GLU A 60 10.70 22.27 1.92
CA GLU A 60 10.96 22.10 0.49
C GLU A 60 10.06 21.02 -0.13
N VAL A 61 9.90 19.89 0.56
CA VAL A 61 9.01 18.80 0.11
C VAL A 61 7.55 19.28 0.03
N GLU A 62 7.09 20.10 0.98
CA GLU A 62 5.75 20.67 0.92
C GLU A 62 5.55 21.60 -0.29
N ASP A 63 6.59 22.31 -0.74
CA ASP A 63 6.53 23.12 -1.97
C ASP A 63 6.41 22.22 -3.21
N TRP A 64 7.06 21.06 -3.22
CA TRP A 64 6.94 20.10 -4.32
C TRP A 64 5.55 19.47 -4.37
N ILE A 65 5.03 19.02 -3.22
CA ILE A 65 3.65 18.52 -3.09
C ILE A 65 2.67 19.56 -3.60
N LYS A 66 2.89 20.84 -3.24
CA LYS A 66 2.04 21.91 -3.73
C LYS A 66 2.01 21.96 -5.26
N ARG A 67 3.18 21.93 -5.91
CA ARG A 67 3.25 21.97 -7.38
C ARG A 67 2.62 20.71 -8.00
N ILE A 68 2.90 19.53 -7.47
CA ILE A 68 2.39 18.26 -8.00
C ILE A 68 0.86 18.22 -7.97
N ILE A 69 0.24 18.63 -6.86
CA ILE A 69 -1.22 18.68 -6.76
C ILE A 69 -1.80 19.79 -7.63
N ASP A 70 -1.12 20.94 -7.76
CA ASP A 70 -1.53 22.00 -8.68
C ASP A 70 -1.53 21.50 -10.14
N ASP A 71 -0.48 20.79 -10.56
CA ASP A 71 -0.36 20.19 -11.89
C ASP A 71 -1.43 19.09 -12.11
N ALA A 72 -1.74 18.30 -11.07
CA ALA A 72 -2.80 17.30 -11.13
C ALA A 72 -4.19 17.92 -11.31
N ILE A 73 -4.47 19.04 -10.62
CA ILE A 73 -5.70 19.81 -10.82
C ILE A 73 -5.78 20.31 -12.26
N ASP A 74 -4.71 20.92 -12.78
CA ASP A 74 -4.67 21.43 -14.15
C ASP A 74 -4.86 20.32 -15.18
N ALA A 75 -4.25 19.15 -14.95
CA ALA A 75 -4.46 17.96 -15.79
C ALA A 75 -5.91 17.45 -15.73
N CYS A 76 -6.55 17.44 -14.57
CA CYS A 76 -7.97 17.09 -14.44
C CYS A 76 -8.88 18.06 -15.22
N MET A 77 -8.54 19.35 -15.25
CA MET A 77 -9.28 20.37 -15.99
C MET A 77 -9.06 20.28 -17.49
N ALA A 78 -7.84 19.96 -17.93
CA ALA A 78 -7.51 19.80 -19.34
C ALA A 78 -8.06 18.50 -19.94
N TYR A 79 -8.10 17.42 -19.17
CA TYR A 79 -8.48 16.09 -19.63
C TYR A 79 -9.63 15.51 -18.78
N PRO A 80 -10.88 15.49 -19.26
CA PRO A 80 -12.05 15.06 -18.48
C PRO A 80 -12.04 13.61 -17.97
N GLU A 81 -11.24 12.74 -18.57
CA GLU A 81 -11.10 11.33 -18.14
C GLU A 81 -9.90 11.11 -17.20
N PHE A 82 -9.04 12.13 -17.04
CA PHE A 82 -7.84 12.00 -16.21
C PHE A 82 -8.22 11.87 -14.73
N LYS A 83 -7.58 10.91 -14.07
CA LYS A 83 -7.70 10.66 -12.64
C LYS A 83 -6.33 10.65 -11.99
N TRP A 84 -6.28 11.12 -10.75
CA TRP A 84 -5.06 11.14 -9.96
C TRP A 84 -5.34 10.68 -8.54
N THR A 85 -4.30 10.28 -7.83
CA THR A 85 -4.37 9.86 -6.43
C THR A 85 -3.33 10.62 -5.62
N ILE A 86 -3.79 11.28 -4.56
CA ILE A 86 -2.93 11.83 -3.50
C ILE A 86 -2.66 10.67 -2.54
N GLU A 87 -1.40 10.39 -2.27
CA GLU A 87 -0.99 9.12 -1.64
C GLU A 87 -1.45 9.03 -0.19
N ASN A 88 -1.32 10.14 0.55
CA ASN A 88 -1.65 10.19 1.97
C ASN A 88 -2.28 11.53 2.38
N VAL A 89 -2.78 11.59 3.62
CA VAL A 89 -3.47 12.78 4.13
C VAL A 89 -2.52 13.94 4.38
N TRP A 90 -1.27 13.67 4.77
CA TRP A 90 -0.29 14.72 5.04
C TRP A 90 -0.02 15.57 3.80
N GLU A 91 0.06 14.97 2.61
CA GLU A 91 0.15 15.71 1.34
C GLU A 91 -1.01 16.68 1.14
N LEU A 92 -2.24 16.22 1.38
CA LEU A 92 -3.44 17.07 1.28
C LEU A 92 -3.42 18.20 2.32
N GLU A 93 -3.04 17.90 3.57
CA GLU A 93 -2.91 18.91 4.62
C GLU A 93 -1.86 19.97 4.28
N SER A 94 -0.71 19.55 3.75
CA SER A 94 0.37 20.43 3.31
C SER A 94 -0.07 21.35 2.17
N TRP A 95 -0.79 20.80 1.18
CA TRP A 95 -1.37 21.61 0.10
C TRP A 95 -2.41 22.62 0.62
N LEU A 96 -3.32 22.20 1.50
CA LEU A 96 -4.33 23.06 2.10
C LEU A 96 -3.70 24.20 2.92
N ARG A 97 -2.59 23.91 3.63
CA ARG A 97 -1.88 24.91 4.44
C ARG A 97 -1.23 26.00 3.58
N LYS A 98 -0.65 25.61 2.44
CA LYS A 98 0.03 26.54 1.51
C LYS A 98 -0.93 27.26 0.55
N THR A 99 -2.09 26.69 0.26
CA THR A 99 -3.04 27.30 -0.68
C THR A 99 -3.99 28.27 0.03
N LYS A 100 -3.89 29.57 -0.30
CA LYS A 100 -4.71 30.64 0.30
C LYS A 100 -5.96 30.98 -0.49
N ASP A 101 -6.03 30.60 -1.76
CA ASP A 101 -7.20 30.86 -2.62
C ASP A 101 -8.34 29.88 -2.32
N PRO A 102 -9.48 30.35 -1.77
CA PRO A 102 -10.61 29.49 -1.44
C PRO A 102 -11.23 28.82 -2.67
N LYS A 103 -11.17 29.46 -3.85
CA LYS A 103 -11.72 28.88 -5.09
C LYS A 103 -10.90 27.68 -5.54
N LYS A 104 -9.57 27.77 -5.40
CA LYS A 104 -8.67 26.65 -5.73
C LYS A 104 -8.89 25.49 -4.75
N VAL A 105 -9.07 25.78 -3.46
CA VAL A 105 -9.41 24.76 -2.46
C VAL A 105 -10.72 24.06 -2.83
N GLU A 106 -11.79 24.82 -3.09
CA GLU A 106 -13.08 24.22 -3.44
C GLU A 106 -12.99 23.38 -4.73
N LEU A 107 -12.22 23.83 -5.73
CA LEU A 107 -11.98 23.07 -6.95
C LEU A 107 -11.35 21.70 -6.66
N LEU A 108 -10.29 21.65 -5.84
CA LEU A 108 -9.67 20.38 -5.45
C LEU A 108 -10.67 19.49 -4.70
N ILE A 109 -11.40 20.04 -3.74
CA ILE A 109 -12.38 19.29 -2.97
C ILE A 109 -13.50 18.75 -3.88
N ASP A 110 -13.97 19.50 -4.87
CA ASP A 110 -14.94 19.03 -5.86
C ASP A 110 -14.38 17.90 -6.73
N LEU A 111 -13.11 17.98 -7.15
CA LEU A 111 -12.45 16.88 -7.86
C LEU A 111 -12.39 15.62 -6.99
N ILE A 112 -12.19 15.78 -5.67
CA ILE A 112 -12.20 14.67 -4.71
C ILE A 112 -13.61 14.09 -4.54
N ARG A 113 -14.63 14.93 -4.30
CA ARG A 113 -16.03 14.48 -4.15
C ARG A 113 -16.53 13.74 -5.38
N ASN A 114 -16.12 14.17 -6.57
CA ASN A 114 -16.51 13.57 -7.84
C ASN A 114 -15.62 12.38 -8.27
N GLY A 115 -14.65 11.97 -7.45
CA GLY A 115 -13.79 10.81 -7.73
C GLY A 115 -12.85 11.00 -8.92
N ARG A 116 -12.53 12.24 -9.27
CA ARG A 116 -11.47 12.59 -10.23
C ARG A 116 -10.10 12.55 -9.54
N ILE A 117 -10.06 12.94 -8.27
CA ILE A 117 -8.88 12.77 -7.41
C ILE A 117 -9.27 11.89 -6.23
N GLU A 118 -8.51 10.83 -5.95
CA GLU A 118 -8.66 10.04 -4.72
C GLU A 118 -7.60 10.45 -3.70
N VAL A 119 -7.85 10.24 -2.40
CA VAL A 119 -6.90 10.52 -1.33
C VAL A 119 -6.77 9.27 -0.45
N GLY A 120 -5.54 8.82 -0.22
CA GLY A 120 -5.25 7.76 0.73
C GLY A 120 -5.58 8.20 2.16
N ALA A 121 -6.07 7.26 2.97
CA ALA A 121 -6.66 7.56 4.27
C ALA A 121 -5.66 7.62 5.43
N ALA A 122 -4.46 7.06 5.26
CA ALA A 122 -3.42 7.10 6.28
C ALA A 122 -2.84 8.52 6.36
N TRP A 123 -2.40 8.94 7.56
CA TRP A 123 -1.74 10.23 7.71
C TRP A 123 -0.51 10.34 6.82
N ASP A 124 0.37 9.34 6.87
CA ASP A 124 1.58 9.24 6.07
C ASP A 124 2.02 7.77 5.94
N ASP A 125 3.03 7.51 5.12
CA ASP A 125 3.65 6.21 4.91
C ASP A 125 4.59 5.87 6.07
N VAL A 126 4.00 5.43 7.17
CA VAL A 126 4.71 5.18 8.42
C VAL A 126 5.11 3.71 8.60
N TYR A 127 6.30 3.51 9.19
CA TYR A 127 6.76 2.20 9.66
C TYR A 127 5.90 1.73 10.84
N THR A 128 4.77 1.08 10.54
CA THR A 128 3.78 0.68 11.57
C THR A 128 4.31 -0.28 12.63
N GLY A 129 5.47 -0.92 12.41
CA GLY A 129 6.18 -1.70 13.43
C GLY A 129 6.83 -0.87 14.55
N LEU A 130 7.05 0.43 14.32
CA LEU A 130 7.55 1.37 15.33
C LEU A 130 6.43 2.08 16.10
N LEU A 131 5.18 1.92 15.68
CA LEU A 131 4.04 2.58 16.30
C LEU A 131 3.55 1.81 17.53
N GLY A 132 3.23 2.53 18.59
CA GLY A 132 2.42 1.99 19.68
C GLY A 132 0.99 1.74 19.24
N TYR A 133 0.21 1.02 20.07
CA TYR A 133 -1.19 0.74 19.76
C TYR A 133 -2.04 2.02 19.62
N GLU A 134 -1.76 3.06 20.42
CA GLU A 134 -2.48 4.33 20.31
C GLU A 134 -2.08 5.10 19.04
N ASP A 135 -0.80 5.12 18.68
CA ASP A 135 -0.32 5.80 17.48
C ASP A 135 -0.93 5.18 16.21
N LEU A 136 -1.04 3.85 16.20
CA LEU A 136 -1.68 3.12 15.10
C LEU A 136 -3.17 3.47 14.94
N ASN A 137 -3.89 3.74 16.04
CA ASN A 137 -5.27 4.24 15.96
C ASN A 137 -5.32 5.69 15.46
N ARG A 138 -4.36 6.53 15.88
CA ARG A 138 -4.28 7.95 15.48
C ARG A 138 -3.88 8.16 14.03
N LEU A 139 -3.26 7.16 13.40
CA LEU A 139 -2.86 7.19 11.99
C LEU A 139 -3.97 7.63 11.04
N PHE A 140 -5.25 7.35 11.36
CA PHE A 140 -6.39 7.69 10.50
C PHE A 140 -7.20 8.92 10.97
N TYR A 141 -6.84 9.53 12.10
CA TYR A 141 -7.61 10.64 12.67
C TYR A 141 -7.61 11.90 11.78
N PRO A 142 -6.47 12.33 11.21
CA PRO A 142 -6.43 13.49 10.31
C PRO A 142 -7.34 13.29 9.09
N GLY A 143 -7.28 12.11 8.46
CA GLY A 143 -8.16 11.75 7.34
C GLY A 143 -9.63 11.87 7.73
N LYS A 144 -10.02 11.31 8.88
CA LYS A 144 -11.40 11.43 9.39
C LYS A 144 -11.84 12.87 9.63
N ALA A 145 -10.96 13.73 10.12
CA ALA A 145 -11.26 15.14 10.32
C ALA A 145 -11.55 15.83 8.97
N LEU A 146 -10.72 15.58 7.95
CA LEU A 146 -10.92 16.14 6.61
C LEU A 146 -12.17 15.59 5.91
N GLN A 147 -12.44 14.28 6.05
CA GLN A 147 -13.68 13.68 5.56
C GLN A 147 -14.92 14.40 6.10
N LYS A 148 -14.94 14.69 7.41
CA LYS A 148 -16.05 15.42 8.04
C LYS A 148 -16.10 16.89 7.62
N MET A 149 -14.95 17.56 7.53
CA MET A 149 -14.85 18.98 7.22
C MET A 149 -15.31 19.29 5.78
N TYR A 150 -14.90 18.47 4.82
CA TYR A 150 -15.11 18.72 3.39
C TYR A 150 -16.18 17.82 2.76
N ASN A 151 -16.82 16.96 3.55
CA ASN A 151 -17.78 15.96 3.10
C ASN A 151 -17.23 15.07 1.96
N ILE A 152 -16.03 14.54 2.18
CA ILE A 152 -15.31 13.65 1.24
C ILE A 152 -15.17 12.23 1.79
N SER A 153 -15.00 11.25 0.90
CA SER A 153 -14.79 9.85 1.25
C SER A 153 -13.36 9.40 0.99
N MET A 154 -12.75 8.75 1.97
CA MET A 154 -11.49 8.02 1.84
C MET A 154 -11.77 6.56 2.20
N SER A 155 -11.46 5.64 1.29
CA SER A 155 -11.77 4.21 1.46
C SER A 155 -10.56 3.29 1.32
N THR A 156 -9.43 3.85 0.88
CA THR A 156 -8.18 3.16 0.60
C THR A 156 -7.10 3.75 1.49
N ALA A 157 -6.33 2.92 2.19
CA ALA A 157 -5.03 3.34 2.70
C ALA A 157 -3.98 2.94 1.66
N ILE A 158 -3.14 3.89 1.28
CA ILE A 158 -1.99 3.66 0.42
C ILE A 158 -0.80 3.84 1.33
N MET A 159 0.08 2.84 1.38
CA MET A 159 1.33 2.91 2.11
C MET A 159 2.37 2.14 1.31
N ASN A 160 3.16 2.83 0.49
CA ASN A 160 4.16 2.20 -0.37
C ASN A 160 5.56 2.35 0.23
N ASP A 161 6.54 1.70 -0.38
CA ASP A 161 7.97 1.83 -0.08
C ASP A 161 8.41 1.44 1.35
N LEU A 162 7.55 0.75 2.11
CA LEU A 162 7.84 0.29 3.47
C LEU A 162 8.31 -1.19 3.48
N PRO A 163 9.19 -1.60 4.42
CA PRO A 163 9.68 -2.98 4.50
C PRO A 163 8.65 -3.97 5.06
N GLY A 164 7.52 -3.48 5.58
CA GLY A 164 6.44 -4.29 6.13
C GLY A 164 5.52 -3.52 7.07
N TYR A 165 4.50 -4.22 7.57
CA TYR A 165 3.45 -3.64 8.41
C TYR A 165 3.20 -4.45 9.68
N SER A 166 2.75 -3.77 10.74
CA SER A 166 2.39 -4.42 12.00
C SER A 166 1.04 -5.14 11.89
N TRP A 167 0.88 -6.21 12.67
CA TRP A 167 -0.35 -7.02 12.69
C TRP A 167 -1.60 -6.25 13.13
N GLY A 168 -1.43 -5.13 13.84
CA GLY A 168 -2.54 -4.28 14.26
C GLY A 168 -3.16 -3.45 13.13
N LEU A 169 -2.44 -3.23 12.03
CA LEU A 169 -2.85 -2.29 10.98
C LEU A 169 -4.22 -2.65 10.35
N PRO A 170 -4.49 -3.91 9.96
CA PRO A 170 -5.81 -4.27 9.42
C PRO A 170 -6.97 -4.00 10.38
N GLN A 171 -6.75 -4.16 11.68
CA GLN A 171 -7.79 -3.87 12.68
C GLN A 171 -8.03 -2.36 12.81
N ALA A 172 -6.97 -1.55 12.84
CA ALA A 172 -7.07 -0.09 12.88
C ALA A 172 -7.75 0.45 11.62
N MET A 173 -7.39 -0.04 10.43
CA MET A 173 -8.03 0.29 9.15
C MET A 173 -9.53 -0.03 9.16
N ASN A 174 -9.89 -1.26 9.53
CA ASN A 174 -11.29 -1.70 9.55
C ASN A 174 -12.14 -0.88 10.53
N ARG A 175 -11.61 -0.59 11.74
CA ARG A 175 -12.29 0.26 12.72
C ARG A 175 -12.38 1.73 12.29
N SER A 176 -11.48 2.16 11.42
CA SER A 176 -11.51 3.47 10.77
C SER A 176 -12.36 3.47 9.50
N GLY A 177 -13.05 2.38 9.16
CA GLY A 177 -13.90 2.29 7.97
C GLY A 177 -13.12 2.33 6.64
N ILE A 178 -11.83 1.98 6.67
CA ILE A 178 -10.99 1.85 5.48
C ILE A 178 -11.09 0.42 4.98
N LYS A 179 -11.45 0.27 3.70
CA LYS A 179 -11.82 -1.03 3.11
C LYS A 179 -10.69 -1.64 2.29
N TYR A 180 -9.89 -0.79 1.66
CA TYR A 180 -8.84 -1.22 0.73
C TYR A 180 -7.47 -0.82 1.26
N PHE A 181 -6.48 -1.65 0.95
CA PHE A 181 -5.09 -1.41 1.25
C PHE A 181 -4.29 -1.57 -0.03
N LEU A 182 -3.59 -0.51 -0.45
CA LEU A 182 -2.62 -0.54 -1.52
C LEU A 182 -1.23 -0.46 -0.89
N THR A 183 -0.37 -1.40 -1.27
CA THR A 183 0.96 -1.54 -0.69
C THR A 183 1.95 -2.02 -1.75
N GLY A 184 3.12 -1.39 -1.77
CA GLY A 184 4.34 -1.89 -2.40
C GLY A 184 5.39 -2.17 -1.33
N ILE A 185 5.43 -3.41 -0.82
CA ILE A 185 6.43 -3.80 0.19
C ILE A 185 7.81 -3.88 -0.45
N ASN A 186 8.77 -3.15 0.10
CA ASN A 186 10.18 -3.30 -0.23
C ASN A 186 10.80 -4.44 0.56
N TYR A 187 10.67 -5.67 0.06
CA TYR A 187 11.19 -6.84 0.76
C TYR A 187 12.71 -6.86 0.68
N PHE A 188 13.39 -7.21 1.79
CA PHE A 188 14.85 -7.17 1.91
C PHE A 188 15.61 -7.96 0.81
N ASN A 189 14.96 -8.91 0.14
CA ASN A 189 15.56 -9.70 -0.93
C ASN A 189 15.54 -9.01 -2.31
N ASP A 190 14.82 -7.89 -2.46
CA ASP A 190 14.71 -7.15 -3.73
C ASP A 190 15.92 -6.25 -3.98
N TYR A 191 16.60 -5.81 -2.91
CA TYR A 191 17.79 -4.96 -3.00
C TYR A 191 18.88 -5.51 -3.93
N TRP A 192 19.08 -6.84 -3.96
CA TRP A 192 20.16 -7.49 -4.73
C TRP A 192 19.77 -8.08 -6.09
N ARG A 193 18.49 -8.03 -6.48
CA ARG A 193 18.07 -8.66 -7.75
C ARG A 193 17.13 -7.84 -8.62
N SER A 194 16.48 -6.81 -8.08
CA SER A 194 15.49 -6.04 -8.84
C SER A 194 15.46 -4.62 -8.29
N GLY A 195 16.36 -3.77 -8.80
CA GLY A 195 16.41 -2.34 -8.49
C GLY A 195 15.16 -1.60 -8.95
N THR A 196 14.05 -1.84 -8.28
CA THR A 196 12.75 -1.22 -8.49
C THR A 196 12.15 -0.99 -7.12
N SER A 197 12.34 0.23 -6.60
CA SER A 197 11.34 0.84 -5.73
C SER A 197 9.99 0.75 -6.44
N ILE A 198 9.02 0.17 -5.75
CA ILE A 198 7.63 -0.13 -6.14
C ILE A 198 7.47 -1.34 -7.11
N PRO A 199 6.63 -2.35 -6.79
CA PRO A 199 6.29 -3.45 -7.70
C PRO A 199 5.50 -3.00 -8.95
#